data_AF-A0A3A8Z519-F1
#
_entry.id   AF-A0A3A8Z519-F1
#
_cell.length_a   1.000
_cell.length_b   1.000
_cell.length_c   1.000
_cell.angle_alpha   90.00
_cell.angle_beta   90.00
_cell.angle_gamma   90.00
#
_symmetry.space_group_name_H-M   'P 1'
#
loop_
_entity.id
_entity.type
_entity.pdbx_description
1 polymer ?
#
loop_
_entity_poly.entity_id
_entity_poly.type
_entity_poly.pdbx_seq_one_letter_code
_entity_poly.pdbx_strand_id
1 'polypeptide(L)'
;MSVLKKSFVVYFDSYPLLAGLSMEQRGLLFSALMIYADRVWRDQDASLEEVLEGFPKLSPEARMACGFMGAAVCRDTLAWLDKRERRQQRRQEGAVSSAEQDRRAREDMERTRRLMEEMKEGPL
;
A
#
# COMPACT_ATOMS: atom_id res chain seq x y z
N MET A 1 -10.36 5.07 8.85
CA MET A 1 -10.04 3.62 8.83
C MET A 1 -8.95 3.39 7.79
N SER A 2 -7.83 2.77 8.16
CA SER A 2 -6.78 2.43 7.19
C SER A 2 -7.36 1.44 6.18
N VAL A 3 -7.07 1.64 4.89
CA VAL A 3 -7.50 0.70 3.86
C VAL A 3 -6.65 -0.56 4.03
N LEU A 4 -7.23 -1.60 4.62
CA LEU A 4 -6.65 -2.93 4.67
C LEU A 4 -6.53 -3.47 3.23
N LYS A 5 -5.37 -4.04 2.89
CA LYS A 5 -5.21 -4.76 1.62
C LYS A 5 -6.08 -6.02 1.67
N LYS A 6 -7.06 -6.10 0.77
CA LYS A 6 -8.11 -7.14 0.80
C LYS A 6 -7.76 -8.41 0.04
N SER A 7 -6.74 -8.37 -0.81
CA SER A 7 -6.39 -9.48 -1.69
C SER A 7 -4.93 -9.40 -2.13
N PHE A 8 -4.40 -10.53 -2.61
CA PHE A 8 -3.14 -10.63 -3.33
C PHE A 8 -3.37 -11.37 -4.65
N VAL A 9 -2.47 -11.19 -5.60
CA VAL A 9 -2.52 -11.84 -6.90
C VAL A 9 -1.46 -12.94 -6.91
N VAL A 10 -1.83 -14.11 -7.45
CA VAL A 10 -0.91 -15.20 -7.69
C VAL A 10 -0.77 -15.37 -9.19
N TYR A 11 0.47 -15.38 -9.66
CA TYR A 11 0.80 -15.67 -11.05
C TYR A 11 1.07 -17.18 -11.22
N PHE A 12 0.70 -17.69 -12.39
CA PHE A 12 0.88 -19.09 -12.79
C PHE A 12 1.99 -19.26 -13.82
N ASP A 13 2.92 -18.31 -13.87
CA ASP A 13 4.23 -18.45 -14.51
C ASP A 13 4.98 -19.70 -14.01
N SER A 14 4.78 -20.08 -12.74
CA SER A 14 5.30 -21.34 -12.17
C SER A 14 4.38 -22.55 -12.38
N TYR A 15 3.36 -22.48 -13.25
CA TYR A 15 2.40 -23.57 -13.44
C TYR A 15 3.01 -24.93 -13.78
N PRO A 16 4.03 -25.05 -14.66
CA PRO A 16 4.64 -26.35 -14.94
C PRO A 16 5.23 -27.02 -13.69
N LEU A 17 5.87 -26.24 -12.82
CA LEU A 17 6.37 -26.71 -11.54
C LEU A 17 5.22 -27.15 -10.62
N LEU A 18 4.19 -26.31 -10.50
CA LEU A 18 3.00 -26.63 -9.69
C LEU A 18 2.28 -27.88 -10.20
N ALA A 19 2.22 -28.08 -11.52
CA ALA A 19 1.57 -29.22 -12.16
C ALA A 19 2.26 -30.54 -11.81
N GLY A 20 3.57 -30.52 -11.52
CA GLY A 20 4.33 -31.68 -11.04
C GLY A 20 4.15 -31.99 -9.55
N LEU A 21 3.60 -31.06 -8.76
CA LEU A 21 3.40 -31.26 -7.32
C LEU A 21 2.14 -32.10 -7.04
N SER A 22 2.20 -32.91 -5.99
CA SER A 22 1.01 -33.58 -5.44
C SER A 22 0.01 -32.56 -4.89
N MET A 23 -1.26 -32.96 -4.75
CA MET A 23 -2.30 -32.09 -4.19
C MET A 23 -1.96 -31.61 -2.77
N GLU A 24 -1.35 -32.48 -1.95
CA GLU A 24 -0.87 -32.12 -0.62
C GLU A 24 0.20 -31.03 -0.68
N GLN A 25 1.21 -31.18 -1.54
CA GLN A 25 2.28 -30.19 -1.69
C GLN A 25 1.75 -28.85 -2.20
N ARG A 26 0.79 -28.86 -3.14
CA ARG A 26 0.11 -27.63 -3.57
C ARG A 26 -0.63 -26.96 -2.41
N GLY A 27 -1.35 -27.73 -1.60
CA GLY A 27 -2.07 -27.22 -0.43
C GLY A 27 -1.14 -26.57 0.60
N LEU A 28 -0.02 -27.24 0.91
CA LEU A 28 1.00 -26.70 1.81
C LEU A 28 1.63 -25.42 1.26
N LEU A 29 1.99 -25.41 -0.03
CA LEU A 29 2.55 -24.25 -0.71
C LEU A 29 1.60 -23.04 -0.66
N PHE A 30 0.33 -23.22 -1.03
CA PHE A 30 -0.64 -22.13 -0.99
C PHE A 30 -0.91 -21.64 0.42
N SER A 31 -0.86 -22.54 1.41
CA SER A 31 -0.97 -22.16 2.82
C SER A 31 0.20 -21.28 3.27
N ALA A 32 1.43 -21.65 2.92
CA ALA A 32 2.62 -20.83 3.19
C ALA A 32 2.54 -19.46 2.51
N LEU A 33 2.13 -19.41 1.24
CA LEU A 33 1.95 -18.15 0.51
C LEU A 33 0.88 -17.25 1.12
N MET A 34 -0.24 -17.79 1.60
CA MET A 34 -1.28 -17.01 2.28
C MET A 34 -0.75 -16.36 3.55
N ILE A 35 0.02 -17.10 4.36
CA ILE A 35 0.64 -16.57 5.58
C ILE A 35 1.66 -15.49 5.21
N TYR A 36 2.53 -15.76 4.24
CA TYR A 36 3.54 -14.80 3.79
C TYR A 36 2.91 -13.50 3.26
N ALA A 37 1.83 -13.60 2.47
CA ALA A 37 1.13 -12.45 1.93
C ALA A 37 0.51 -11.56 3.01
N ASP A 38 -0.01 -12.13 4.11
CA ASP A 38 -0.49 -11.35 5.25
C ASP A 38 0.67 -10.71 6.03
N ARG A 39 1.79 -11.41 6.20
CA ARG A 39 2.98 -10.87 6.89
C ARG A 39 3.60 -9.71 6.13
N VAL A 40 3.90 -9.88 4.84
CA VAL A 40 4.59 -8.86 4.03
C VAL A 40 3.78 -7.56 3.91
N TRP A 41 2.46 -7.67 4.07
CA TRP A 41 1.56 -6.52 4.13
C TRP A 41 1.71 -5.72 5.43
N ARG A 42 1.93 -6.40 6.57
CA ARG A 42 2.05 -5.79 7.90
C ARG A 42 3.47 -5.32 8.18
N ASP A 43 4.44 -6.08 7.70
CA ASP A 43 5.86 -5.89 7.91
C ASP A 43 6.60 -6.14 6.59
N GLN A 44 7.21 -5.11 6.03
CA GLN A 44 7.88 -5.18 4.74
C GLN A 44 9.19 -5.98 4.79
N ASP A 45 9.72 -6.22 6.00
CA ASP A 45 10.93 -7.01 6.23
C ASP A 45 10.62 -8.50 6.49
N ALA A 46 9.35 -8.91 6.38
CA ALA A 46 8.93 -10.29 6.56
C ALA A 46 9.70 -11.24 5.62
N SER A 47 10.36 -12.25 6.21
CA SER A 47 11.07 -13.28 5.46
C SER A 47 10.12 -14.40 5.02
N LEU A 48 10.27 -14.83 3.76
CA LEU A 48 9.59 -16.02 3.26
C LEU A 48 10.20 -17.29 3.86
N GLU A 49 11.52 -17.32 4.04
CA GLU A 49 12.25 -18.44 4.61
C GLU A 49 11.73 -18.77 6.02
N GLU A 50 11.54 -17.76 6.87
CA GLU A 50 10.95 -17.92 8.21
C GLU A 50 9.53 -18.49 8.17
N VAL A 51 8.73 -18.12 7.16
CA VAL A 51 7.40 -18.74 6.96
C VAL A 51 7.56 -20.20 6.58
N LEU A 52 8.49 -20.52 5.69
CA LEU A 52 8.72 -21.88 5.19
C LEU A 52 9.30 -22.82 6.25
N GLU A 53 9.97 -22.32 7.29
CA GLU A 53 10.38 -23.12 8.46
C GLU A 53 9.18 -23.76 9.17
N GLY A 54 8.02 -23.08 9.17
CA GLY A 54 6.76 -23.62 9.68
C GLY A 54 6.15 -24.75 8.85
N PHE A 55 6.71 -25.05 7.68
CA PHE A 55 6.22 -26.09 6.75
C PHE A 55 7.29 -27.17 6.50
N PRO A 56 7.67 -27.96 7.52
CA PRO A 56 8.75 -28.95 7.38
C PRO A 56 8.43 -30.07 6.36
N LYS A 57 7.15 -30.31 6.08
CA LYS A 57 6.69 -31.29 5.08
C LYS A 57 6.69 -30.76 3.64
N LEU A 58 7.01 -29.47 3.43
CA LEU A 58 7.05 -28.89 2.11
C LEU A 58 8.30 -29.38 1.36
N SER A 59 8.10 -30.00 0.21
CA SER A 59 9.18 -30.57 -0.58
C SER A 59 10.14 -29.48 -1.09
N PRO A 60 11.39 -29.82 -1.47
CA PRO A 60 12.32 -28.87 -2.05
C PRO A 60 11.77 -28.17 -3.31
N GLU A 61 11.07 -28.92 -4.17
CA GLU A 61 10.45 -28.39 -5.39
C GLU A 61 9.33 -27.40 -5.05
N ALA A 62 8.49 -27.74 -4.07
CA ALA A 62 7.43 -26.86 -3.60
C ALA A 62 7.99 -25.62 -2.89
N ARG A 63 9.10 -25.74 -2.15
CA ARG A 63 9.83 -24.60 -1.56
C ARG A 63 10.36 -23.66 -2.64
N MET A 64 10.97 -24.21 -3.68
CA MET A 64 11.48 -23.44 -4.81
C MET A 64 10.34 -22.69 -5.54
N ALA A 65 9.23 -23.38 -5.85
CA ALA A 65 8.05 -22.77 -6.44
C ALA A 65 7.46 -21.66 -5.54
N CYS A 66 7.41 -21.91 -4.22
CA CYS A 66 6.97 -20.92 -3.24
C CYS A 66 7.87 -19.67 -3.23
N GLY A 67 9.19 -19.84 -3.43
CA GLY A 67 10.15 -18.75 -3.57
C GLY A 67 9.81 -17.80 -4.71
N PHE A 68 9.61 -18.35 -5.92
CA PHE A 68 9.24 -17.55 -7.10
C PHE A 68 7.91 -16.81 -6.91
N MET A 69 6.90 -17.52 -6.41
CA MET A 69 5.57 -16.96 -6.19
C MET A 69 5.58 -15.91 -5.06
N GLY A 70 6.34 -16.16 -3.99
CA GLY A 70 6.52 -15.23 -2.87
C GLY A 70 7.20 -13.94 -3.30
N ALA A 71 8.21 -13.99 -4.16
CA ALA A 71 8.85 -12.80 -4.72
C ALA A 71 7.85 -11.92 -5.48
N ALA A 72 6.95 -12.52 -6.27
CA ALA A 72 5.89 -11.79 -6.95
C ALA A 72 4.90 -11.15 -5.96
N VAL A 73 4.49 -11.88 -4.91
CA VAL A 73 3.61 -11.37 -3.85
C VAL A 73 4.25 -10.17 -3.12
N CYS A 74 5.52 -10.27 -2.77
CA CYS A 74 6.28 -9.21 -2.10
C CYS A 74 6.33 -7.95 -2.98
N ARG A 75 6.83 -8.08 -4.21
CA ARG A 75 6.93 -6.98 -5.18
C ARG A 75 5.59 -6.26 -5.36
N ASP A 76 4.52 -7.01 -5.59
CA ASP A 76 3.20 -6.42 -5.84
C ASP A 76 2.62 -5.75 -4.58
N THR A 77 2.94 -6.26 -3.39
CA THR A 77 2.54 -5.65 -2.12
C THR A 77 3.29 -4.36 -1.85
N LEU A 78 4.61 -4.32 -2.09
CA LEU A 78 5.42 -3.11 -1.97
C LEU A 78 4.95 -2.03 -2.96
N ALA A 79 4.71 -2.40 -4.22
CA ALA A 79 4.18 -1.48 -5.22
C ALA A 79 2.80 -0.94 -4.84
N TRP A 80 1.97 -1.73 -4.16
CA TRP A 80 0.68 -1.28 -3.64
C TRP A 80 0.84 -0.30 -2.48
N LEU A 81 1.74 -0.59 -1.53
CA LEU A 81 2.02 0.25 -0.37
C LEU A 81 2.54 1.62 -0.79
N ASP A 82 3.50 1.65 -1.71
CA ASP A 82 4.04 2.87 -2.30
C ASP A 82 2.95 3.70 -3.00
N LYS A 83 2.10 3.07 -3.82
CA LYS A 83 0.95 3.76 -4.45
C LYS A 83 -0.01 4.34 -3.42
N ARG A 84 -0.23 3.65 -2.29
CA ARG A 84 -1.08 4.14 -1.20
C ARG A 84 -0.43 5.36 -0.53
N GLU A 85 0.86 5.30 -0.23
CA GLU A 85 1.58 6.41 0.40
C GLU A 85 1.56 7.66 -0.49
N ARG A 86 1.89 7.53 -1.78
CA ARG A 86 1.81 8.65 -2.74
C ARG A 86 0.39 9.24 -2.85
N ARG A 87 -0.65 8.42 -2.74
CA ARG A 87 -2.05 8.90 -2.71
C ARG A 87 -2.37 9.65 -1.43
N GLN A 88 -1.79 9.25 -0.29
CA GLN A 88 -1.96 9.95 0.98
C GLN A 88 -1.22 11.29 0.97
N GLN A 89 0.02 11.32 0.47
CA GLN A 89 0.81 12.56 0.31
C GLN A 89 0.07 13.58 -0.57
N ARG A 90 -0.40 13.19 -1.76
CA ARG A 90 -1.18 14.09 -2.63
C ARG A 90 -2.46 14.64 -1.99
N ARG A 91 -3.12 13.85 -1.13
CA ARG A 91 -4.30 14.32 -0.39
C ARG A 91 -3.92 15.35 0.68
N GLN A 92 -2.80 15.14 1.37
CA GLN A 92 -2.28 16.08 2.36
C GLN A 92 -1.83 17.38 1.68
N GLU A 93 -1.05 17.30 0.60
CA GLU A 93 -0.60 18.45 -0.18
C GLU A 93 -1.78 19.25 -0.75
N GLY A 94 -2.77 18.59 -1.34
CA GLY A 94 -3.99 19.26 -1.83
C GLY A 94 -4.81 19.90 -0.71
N ALA A 95 -4.88 19.29 0.47
CA ALA A 95 -5.56 19.85 1.63
C ALA A 95 -4.82 21.09 2.19
N VAL A 96 -3.48 21.04 2.25
CA VAL A 96 -2.66 22.19 2.67
C VAL A 96 -2.80 23.34 1.66
N SER A 97 -2.70 23.06 0.36
CA SER A 97 -2.87 24.07 -0.69
C SER A 97 -4.27 24.71 -0.64
N SER A 98 -5.33 23.93 -0.38
CA SER A 98 -6.69 24.45 -0.25
C SER A 98 -6.84 25.34 0.99
N ALA A 99 -6.28 24.92 2.14
CA ALA A 99 -6.33 25.69 3.37
C ALA A 99 -5.54 27.01 3.26
N GLU A 100 -4.40 27.00 2.55
CA GLU A 100 -3.62 28.21 2.27
C GLU A 100 -4.34 29.17 1.34
N GLN A 101 -5.02 28.66 0.29
CA GLN A 101 -5.86 29.46 -0.59
C GLN A 101 -7.02 30.10 0.17
N ASP A 102 -7.71 29.33 1.02
CA ASP A 102 -8.79 29.84 1.87
C ASP A 102 -8.31 30.91 2.86
N ARG A 103 -7.11 30.73 3.46
CA ARG A 103 -6.53 31.74 4.35
C ARG A 103 -6.23 33.03 3.61
N ARG A 104 -5.59 32.96 2.45
CA ARG A 104 -5.29 34.14 1.62
C ARG A 104 -6.56 34.87 1.18
N ALA A 105 -7.60 34.14 0.78
CA ALA A 105 -8.88 34.74 0.42
C ALA A 105 -9.54 35.51 1.58
N ARG A 106 -9.43 35.00 2.81
CA ARG A 106 -9.92 35.69 4.02
C ARG A 106 -9.12 36.96 4.32
N GLU A 107 -7.78 36.88 4.24
CA GLU A 107 -6.89 38.03 4.47
C GLU A 107 -7.15 39.17 3.45
N ASP A 108 -7.43 38.83 2.19
CA ASP A 108 -7.75 39.80 1.15
C ASP A 108 -9.13 40.44 1.35
N MET A 109 -10.14 39.67 1.74
CA MET A 109 -11.45 40.23 2.11
C MET A 109 -11.34 41.20 3.29
N GLU A 110 -10.56 40.85 4.32
CA GLU A 110 -10.34 41.74 5.46
C GLU A 110 -9.64 43.04 5.07
N ARG A 111 -8.61 42.96 4.20
CA ARG A 111 -7.95 44.16 3.66
C ARG A 111 -8.92 45.04 2.89
N THR A 112 -9.74 44.43 2.02
CA THR A 112 -10.72 45.16 1.22
C THR A 112 -11.77 45.84 2.12
N ARG A 113 -12.22 45.16 3.19
CA ARG A 113 -13.15 45.71 4.18
C ARG A 113 -12.57 46.94 4.88
N ARG A 114 -11.32 46.88 5.33
CA ARG A 114 -10.64 48.01 6.00
C ARG A 114 -10.53 49.24 5.09
N LEU A 115 -10.18 49.04 3.81
CA LEU A 115 -10.12 50.14 2.85
C LEU A 115 -11.49 50.79 2.62
N MET A 116 -12.57 50.00 2.57
CA MET A 116 -13.93 50.55 2.47
C MET A 116 -14.36 51.30 3.73
N GLU A 117 -13.95 50.85 4.91
CA GLU A 117 -14.18 51.54 6.18
C GLU A 117 -13.42 52.88 6.23
N GLU A 118 -12.14 52.90 5.83
CA GLU A 118 -11.34 54.12 5.72
C GLU A 118 -11.90 55.11 4.69
N MET A 119 -12.41 54.64 3.55
CA MET A 119 -13.08 55.49 2.55
C MET A 119 -14.41 56.06 3.06
N LYS A 120 -15.10 55.36 3.97
CA LYS A 120 -16.31 55.86 4.63
C LYS A 120 -16.02 56.88 5.73
N GLU A 121 -14.83 56.84 6.32
CA GLU A 121 -14.39 57.78 7.36
C GLU A 121 -13.49 58.93 6.85
N GLY A 122 -13.21 58.98 5.54
CA GLY A 122 -12.49 60.09 4.90
C GLY A 122 -13.27 61.43 4.98
N PRO A 123 -12.59 62.58 5.15
CA PRO A 123 -13.17 63.81 5.68
C PRO A 123 -14.15 64.49 4.72
N LEU A 124 -15.25 65.02 5.29
CA LEU A 124 -16.11 66.05 4.70
C LEU A 124 -15.35 67.37 4.48
#